data_AF-A0A3S1WWT6-F1
#
_entry.id   AF-A0A3S1WWT6-F1
#
_cell.length_a   1.000
_cell.length_b   1.000
_cell.length_c   1.000
_cell.angle_alpha   90.00
_cell.angle_beta   90.00
_cell.angle_gamma   90.00
#
_symmetry.space_group_name_H-M   'P 1'
#
loop_
_entity.id
_entity.type
_entity.pdbx_description
1 polymer ?
#
loop_
_entity_poly.entity_id
_entity_poly.type
_entity_poly.pdbx_seq_one_letter_code
_entity_poly.pdbx_strand_id
1 'polypeptide(L)'
;VYDINPASVAALVKDGAVGTASMEEFVGKLAKPRSAWLMLPAAITGRIADQVAALMEPGDIIIDGGNSYYHDAVDQAAELAAKGINYVDVGTSGGVWGLERGYCLMIGGPDEAVRHLDPIFATLAPGADAG
;
A
#
# COMPACT_ATOMS: atom_id res chain seq x y z
N VAL A 1 -11.62 -0.44 -0.59
CA VAL A 1 -11.08 0.91 -0.83
C VAL A 1 -11.71 1.89 0.16
N TYR A 2 -10.91 2.83 0.66
CA TYR A 2 -11.31 3.87 1.60
C TYR A 2 -10.67 5.19 1.20
N ASP A 3 -11.39 6.30 1.37
CA ASP A 3 -10.93 7.68 1.19
C ASP A 3 -11.76 8.58 2.12
N ILE A 4 -11.16 9.65 2.63
CA ILE A 4 -11.87 10.68 3.40
C ILE A 4 -12.95 11.39 2.55
N ASN A 5 -12.78 11.40 1.23
CA ASN A 5 -13.76 11.88 0.28
C ASN A 5 -14.66 10.73 -0.18
N PRO A 6 -15.94 10.69 0.25
CA PRO A 6 -16.86 9.62 -0.15
C PRO A 6 -17.13 9.58 -1.66
N ALA A 7 -16.92 10.69 -2.38
CA ALA A 7 -17.05 10.71 -3.84
C ALA A 7 -15.95 9.86 -4.53
N SER A 8 -14.72 9.86 -4.00
CA SER A 8 -13.63 9.00 -4.50
C SER A 8 -13.99 7.52 -4.33
N VAL A 9 -14.51 7.15 -3.16
CA VAL A 9 -14.97 5.78 -2.88
C VAL A 9 -16.10 5.39 -3.84
N ALA A 10 -17.10 6.26 -4.01
CA ALA A 10 -18.23 6.01 -4.89
C ALA A 10 -17.82 5.84 -6.36
N ALA A 11 -16.77 6.54 -6.83
CA ALA A 11 -16.23 6.35 -8.17
C ALA A 11 -15.63 4.95 -8.34
N LEU A 12 -14.74 4.54 -7.43
CA LEU A 12 -14.09 3.22 -7.48
C LEU A 12 -15.08 2.06 -7.31
N VAL A 13 -16.16 2.25 -6.55
CA VAL A 13 -17.23 1.25 -6.41
C VAL A 13 -17.93 1.00 -7.75
N LYS A 14 -18.09 2.02 -8.61
CA LYS A 14 -18.65 1.83 -9.95
C LYS A 14 -17.75 0.97 -10.84
N ASP A 15 -16.45 1.00 -10.59
CA ASP A 15 -15.44 0.20 -11.30
C ASP A 15 -15.24 -1.19 -10.67
N GLY A 16 -16.09 -1.58 -9.70
CA GLY A 16 -16.12 -2.92 -9.10
C GLY A 16 -15.36 -3.06 -7.78
N ALA A 17 -14.81 -1.98 -7.22
CA ALA A 17 -14.16 -2.03 -5.92
C ALA A 17 -15.17 -2.18 -4.76
N VAL A 18 -14.75 -2.82 -3.66
CA VAL A 18 -15.52 -2.84 -2.41
C VAL A 18 -15.19 -1.58 -1.59
N GLY A 19 -16.13 -0.66 -1.50
CA GLY A 19 -16.01 0.56 -0.70
C GLY A 19 -16.22 0.33 0.81
N THR A 20 -15.64 1.20 1.63
CA THR A 20 -15.86 1.27 3.08
C THR A 20 -16.09 2.71 3.54
N ALA A 21 -16.83 2.89 4.63
CA ALA A 21 -17.18 4.19 5.19
C ALA A 21 -16.20 4.67 6.28
N SER A 22 -15.35 3.78 6.79
CA SER A 22 -14.34 4.06 7.80
C SER A 22 -13.06 3.26 7.58
N MET A 23 -12.00 3.68 8.26
CA MET A 23 -10.71 2.98 8.23
C MET A 23 -10.78 1.65 8.98
N GLU A 24 -11.55 1.58 10.07
CA GLU A 24 -11.83 0.36 10.82
C GLU A 24 -12.57 -0.66 9.95
N GLU A 25 -13.57 -0.22 9.20
CA GLU A 25 -14.26 -1.09 8.24
C GLU A 25 -13.33 -1.51 7.09
N PHE A 26 -12.46 -0.62 6.63
CA PHE A 26 -11.45 -0.93 5.61
C PHE A 26 -10.53 -2.06 6.06
N VAL A 27 -9.85 -1.89 7.20
CA VAL A 27 -8.92 -2.87 7.75
C VAL A 27 -9.65 -4.18 8.12
N GLY A 28 -10.88 -4.07 8.64
CA GLY A 28 -11.71 -5.23 8.99
C GLY A 28 -12.12 -6.11 7.81
N LYS A 29 -12.17 -5.56 6.58
CA LYS A 29 -12.49 -6.31 5.36
C LYS A 29 -11.27 -6.93 4.66
N LEU A 30 -10.05 -6.63 5.10
CA LEU A 30 -8.84 -7.21 4.53
C LEU A 30 -8.66 -8.67 4.98
N ALA A 31 -8.27 -9.54 4.05
CA ALA A 31 -7.88 -10.91 4.38
C ALA A 31 -6.56 -10.92 5.14
N LYS A 32 -6.40 -11.84 6.10
CA LYS A 32 -5.15 -12.00 6.86
C LYS A 32 -4.14 -12.87 6.09
N PRO A 33 -2.82 -12.61 6.18
CA PRO A 33 -2.23 -11.38 6.76
C PRO A 33 -2.64 -10.16 5.92
N ARG A 34 -3.06 -9.10 6.61
CA ARG A 34 -3.67 -7.93 5.95
C ARG A 34 -2.61 -7.17 5.19
N SER A 35 -2.95 -6.72 3.99
CA SER A 35 -2.09 -5.86 3.17
C SER A 35 -2.83 -4.56 2.87
N ALA A 36 -2.39 -3.44 3.46
CA ALA A 36 -2.97 -2.12 3.23
C ALA A 36 -2.03 -1.26 2.39
N TRP A 37 -2.47 -0.92 1.17
CA TRP A 37 -1.71 -0.07 0.25
C TRP A 37 -2.13 1.39 0.37
N LEU A 38 -1.19 2.25 0.77
CA LEU A 38 -1.38 3.69 0.96
C LEU A 38 -0.89 4.45 -0.27
N MET A 39 -1.80 5.21 -0.89
CA MET A 39 -1.51 6.12 -2.01
C MET A 39 -1.78 7.56 -1.57
N LEU A 40 -0.93 8.09 -0.69
CA LEU A 40 -1.13 9.35 0.01
C LEU A 40 0.00 10.36 -0.26
N PRO A 41 -0.25 11.67 -0.07
CA PRO A 41 0.82 12.66 -0.01
C PRO A 41 1.81 12.35 1.11
N ALA A 42 3.11 12.43 0.82
CA ALA A 42 4.21 12.11 1.75
C ALA A 42 4.04 12.74 3.13
N ALA A 43 3.59 14.00 3.19
CA ALA A 43 3.44 14.78 4.43
C ALA A 43 2.44 14.17 5.44
N ILE A 44 1.56 13.27 5.01
CA ILE A 44 0.58 12.61 5.89
C ILE A 44 0.77 11.11 6.00
N THR A 45 1.58 10.49 5.13
CA THR A 45 1.67 9.02 5.01
C THR A 45 2.04 8.35 6.33
N GLY A 46 3.11 8.79 7.01
CA GLY A 46 3.54 8.15 8.27
C GLY A 46 2.47 8.19 9.36
N ARG A 47 1.81 9.34 9.55
CA ARG A 47 0.69 9.47 10.50
C ARG A 47 -0.46 8.52 10.16
N ILE A 48 -0.83 8.39 8.89
CA ILE A 48 -1.93 7.50 8.50
C ILE A 48 -1.49 6.03 8.62
N ALA A 49 -0.24 5.71 8.32
CA ALA A 49 0.34 4.38 8.53
C ALA A 49 0.23 3.96 10.01
N ASP A 50 0.53 4.85 10.96
CA ASP A 50 0.35 4.57 12.38
C ASP A 50 -1.12 4.30 12.77
N GLN A 51 -2.06 5.05 12.20
CA GLN A 51 -3.48 4.85 12.47
C GLN A 51 -3.99 3.51 11.91
N VAL A 52 -3.52 3.12 10.72
CA VAL A 52 -3.81 1.81 10.13
C VAL A 52 -3.18 0.70 10.98
N ALA A 53 -1.92 0.87 11.39
CA ALA A 53 -1.19 -0.10 12.21
C ALA A 53 -1.87 -0.35 13.56
N ALA A 54 -2.50 0.68 14.16
CA ALA A 54 -3.25 0.54 15.40
C ALA A 54 -4.49 -0.39 15.29
N LEU A 55 -4.93 -0.69 14.06
CA LEU A 55 -6.06 -1.56 13.75
C LEU A 55 -5.61 -2.94 13.21
N MET A 56 -4.30 -3.16 13.09
CA MET A 56 -3.69 -4.36 12.53
C MET A 56 -3.13 -5.28 13.62
N GLU A 57 -2.79 -6.51 13.21
CA GLU A 57 -2.19 -7.53 14.06
C GLU A 57 -0.75 -7.83 13.62
N PRO A 58 0.11 -8.35 14.51
CA PRO A 58 1.46 -8.75 14.14
C PRO A 58 1.47 -9.70 12.93
N GLY A 59 2.33 -9.40 11.95
CA GLY A 59 2.42 -10.08 10.66
C GLY A 59 1.67 -9.40 9.52
N ASP A 60 0.79 -8.43 9.82
CA ASP A 60 0.14 -7.61 8.79
C ASP A 60 1.16 -6.65 8.13
N ILE A 61 0.80 -6.15 6.95
CA ILE A 61 1.68 -5.42 6.03
C ILE A 61 1.02 -4.08 5.64
N ILE A 62 1.79 -3.00 5.78
CA ILE A 62 1.47 -1.68 5.25
C ILE A 62 2.42 -1.38 4.09
N ILE A 63 1.88 -0.92 2.98
CA ILE A 63 2.61 -0.59 1.76
C ILE A 63 2.48 0.92 1.53
N ASP A 64 3.60 1.62 1.42
CA ASP A 64 3.63 3.00 0.94
C ASP A 64 3.93 3.00 -0.55
N GLY A 65 2.90 3.22 -1.39
CA GLY A 65 3.09 3.41 -2.83
C GLY A 65 3.13 4.87 -3.25
N GLY A 66 3.22 5.78 -2.28
CA GLY A 66 3.31 7.21 -2.51
C GLY A 66 4.69 7.63 -3.01
N ASN A 67 4.96 8.94 -2.91
CA ASN A 67 6.26 9.51 -3.23
C ASN A 67 6.88 10.08 -1.94
N SER A 68 6.91 9.26 -0.89
CA SER A 68 7.50 9.58 0.40
C SER A 68 9.02 9.63 0.31
N TYR A 69 9.65 10.38 1.22
CA TYR A 69 11.11 10.42 1.28
C TYR A 69 11.63 9.14 1.94
N TYR A 70 12.59 8.47 1.30
CA TYR A 70 13.03 7.14 1.73
C TYR A 70 13.55 7.07 3.18
N HIS A 71 14.13 8.15 3.72
CA HIS A 71 14.55 8.19 5.13
C HIS A 71 13.35 8.12 6.07
N ASP A 72 12.25 8.81 5.75
CA ASP A 72 11.02 8.76 6.54
C ASP A 72 10.43 7.33 6.51
N ALA A 73 10.51 6.65 5.36
CA ALA A 73 10.09 5.26 5.23
C ALA A 73 10.94 4.29 6.07
N VAL A 74 12.27 4.53 6.17
CA VAL A 74 13.17 3.72 7.01
C VAL A 74 12.83 3.90 8.48
N ASP A 75 12.62 5.13 8.94
CA ASP A 75 12.25 5.41 10.33
C ASP A 75 10.88 4.81 10.66
N GLN A 76 9.88 4.99 9.78
CA GLN A 76 8.56 4.40 9.93
C GLN A 76 8.60 2.87 9.98
N ALA A 77 9.44 2.24 9.14
CA ALA A 77 9.61 0.80 9.14
C ALA A 77 10.19 0.29 10.47
N ALA A 78 11.16 1.00 11.04
CA ALA A 78 11.74 0.64 12.34
C ALA A 78 10.70 0.74 13.48
N GLU A 79 9.88 1.79 13.48
CA GLU A 79 8.83 1.99 14.48
C GLU A 79 7.72 0.92 14.39
N LEU A 80 7.31 0.56 13.18
CA LEU A 80 6.26 -0.43 12.95
C LEU A 80 6.76 -1.87 13.18
N ALA A 81 8.03 -2.15 12.90
CA ALA A 81 8.65 -3.43 13.21
C ALA A 81 8.60 -3.74 14.72
N ALA A 82 8.74 -2.72 15.59
CA ALA A 82 8.60 -2.88 17.04
C ALA A 82 7.18 -3.31 17.46
N LYS A 83 6.17 -3.07 16.62
CA LYS A 83 4.77 -3.50 16.80
C LYS A 83 4.47 -4.84 16.10
N GLY A 84 5.46 -5.44 15.44
CA GLY A 84 5.30 -6.64 14.62
C GLY A 84 4.59 -6.39 13.28
N ILE A 85 4.52 -5.13 12.83
CA ILE A 85 3.89 -4.76 11.55
C ILE A 85 4.98 -4.57 10.50
N ASN A 86 4.78 -5.17 9.33
CA ASN A 86 5.69 -5.02 8.20
C ASN A 86 5.39 -3.72 7.45
N TYR A 87 6.42 -2.94 7.13
CA TYR A 87 6.30 -1.75 6.29
C TYR A 87 7.10 -1.95 5.00
N VAL A 88 6.47 -1.72 3.86
CA VAL A 88 7.06 -1.89 2.53
C VAL A 88 6.93 -0.57 1.77
N ASP A 89 8.06 0.04 1.43
CA ASP A 89 8.13 1.19 0.54
C ASP A 89 8.15 0.72 -0.92
N VAL A 90 7.25 1.25 -1.74
CA VAL A 90 7.10 0.88 -3.15
C VAL A 90 7.12 2.14 -3.99
N GLY A 91 8.33 2.55 -4.37
CA GLY A 91 8.53 3.65 -5.31
C GLY A 91 8.00 3.25 -6.68
N THR A 92 6.98 3.97 -7.17
CA THR A 92 6.43 3.76 -8.52
C THR A 92 7.06 4.75 -9.51
N SER A 93 7.61 4.24 -10.62
CA SER A 93 8.08 5.07 -11.74
C SER A 93 7.45 4.60 -13.06
N GLY A 94 7.07 5.55 -13.94
CA GLY A 94 6.37 5.26 -15.21
C GLY A 94 5.23 6.23 -15.57
N GLY A 95 4.75 7.04 -14.62
CA GLY A 95 3.67 8.01 -14.85
C GLY A 95 2.33 7.37 -15.23
N VAL A 96 1.43 8.13 -15.84
CA VAL A 96 0.08 7.65 -16.25
C VAL A 96 0.10 6.48 -17.25
N TRP A 97 1.24 6.26 -17.92
CA TRP A 97 1.42 5.20 -18.91
C TRP A 97 1.72 3.83 -18.30
N GLY A 98 1.95 3.76 -16.99
CA GLY A 98 2.18 2.50 -16.28
C GLY A 98 0.98 1.54 -16.33
N LEU A 99 -0.24 2.04 -16.57
CA LEU A 99 -1.41 1.18 -16.76
C LEU A 99 -1.32 0.35 -18.06
N GLU A 100 -0.70 0.90 -19.11
CA GLU A 100 -0.57 0.24 -20.42
C GLU A 100 0.71 -0.60 -20.54
N ARG A 101 1.79 -0.16 -19.86
CA ARG A 101 3.14 -0.72 -20.02
C ARG A 101 3.67 -1.41 -18.77
N GLY A 102 2.88 -1.40 -17.69
CA GLY A 102 3.27 -1.77 -16.34
C GLY A 102 4.14 -0.72 -15.65
N TYR A 103 4.13 -0.76 -14.31
CA TYR A 103 4.88 0.16 -13.47
C TYR A 103 6.27 -0.39 -13.16
N CYS A 104 7.30 0.44 -13.25
CA CYS A 104 8.59 0.10 -12.65
C CYS A 104 8.48 0.31 -11.14
N LEU A 105 8.50 -0.79 -10.38
CA LEU A 105 8.35 -0.80 -8.93
C LEU A 105 9.71 -0.97 -8.27
N MET A 106 10.08 -0.03 -7.40
CA MET A 106 11.24 -0.11 -6.52
C MET A 106 10.76 -0.48 -5.13
N ILE A 107 10.95 -1.74 -4.74
CA ILE A 107 10.38 -2.30 -3.52
C ILE A 107 11.46 -2.41 -2.45
N GLY A 108 11.24 -1.77 -1.29
CA GLY A 108 12.08 -1.86 -0.10
C GLY A 108 11.28 -2.30 1.11
N GLY A 109 11.70 -3.37 1.79
CA GLY A 109 11.02 -3.87 2.99
C GLY A 109 11.51 -5.26 3.40
N PRO A 110 10.89 -5.87 4.43
CA PRO A 110 11.24 -7.22 4.89
C PRO A 110 11.01 -8.28 3.80
N ASP A 111 11.97 -9.18 3.62
CA ASP A 111 11.95 -10.27 2.63
C ASP A 111 10.63 -11.07 2.62
N GLU A 112 10.11 -11.40 3.81
CA GLU A 112 8.88 -12.18 3.95
C GLU A 112 7.64 -11.41 3.51
N ALA A 113 7.58 -10.11 3.81
CA ALA A 113 6.49 -9.25 3.40
C ALA A 113 6.53 -9.02 1.89
N VAL A 114 7.72 -8.79 1.32
CA VAL A 114 7.91 -8.64 -0.14
C VAL A 114 7.50 -9.92 -0.88
N ARG A 115 7.91 -11.10 -0.40
CA ARG A 115 7.48 -12.39 -0.98
C ARG A 115 5.98 -12.62 -0.90
N HIS A 116 5.32 -12.18 0.17
CA HIS A 116 3.87 -12.26 0.29
C HIS A 116 3.16 -11.39 -0.76
N LEU A 117 3.72 -10.22 -1.06
CA LEU A 117 3.17 -9.24 -1.99
C LEU A 117 3.55 -9.47 -3.46
N ASP A 118 4.47 -10.41 -3.74
CA ASP A 118 4.98 -10.71 -5.08
C ASP A 118 3.88 -10.90 -6.14
N PRO A 119 2.76 -11.61 -5.88
CA PRO A 119 1.67 -11.73 -6.85
C PRO A 119 1.02 -10.38 -7.23
N ILE A 120 0.96 -9.45 -6.27
CA ILE A 120 0.41 -8.10 -6.49
C ILE A 120 1.38 -7.30 -7.35
N PHE A 121 2.68 -7.35 -7.04
CA PHE A 121 3.70 -6.65 -7.81
C PHE A 121 3.82 -7.17 -9.23
N ALA A 122 3.79 -8.50 -9.42
CA ALA A 122 3.81 -9.12 -10.74
C ALA A 122 2.60 -8.70 -11.62
N THR A 123 1.44 -8.46 -11.00
CA THR A 123 0.25 -7.97 -11.71
C THR A 123 0.37 -6.51 -12.13
N LEU A 124 1.14 -5.70 -11.38
CA LEU A 124 1.33 -4.27 -11.61
C LEU A 124 2.56 -3.94 -12.47
N ALA A 125 3.54 -4.84 -12.53
CA ALA A 125 4.76 -4.71 -13.32
C ALA A 125 4.50 -4.86 -14.84
N PRO A 126 5.42 -4.41 -15.71
CA PRO A 126 5.33 -4.63 -17.15
C PRO A 126 5.13 -6.10 -17.48
N GLY A 127 4.21 -6.40 -18.39
CA GLY A 127 4.12 -7.73 -18.98
C GLY A 127 5.46 -8.12 -19.61
N ALA A 128 5.83 -9.40 -19.52
CA ALA A 128 7.08 -9.94 -20.04
C ALA A 128 7.31 -9.72 -21.55
N ASP A 129 6.31 -9.21 -22.28
CA ASP A 129 6.33 -8.92 -23.71
C ASP A 129 6.74 -7.47 -24.05
N ALA A 130 7.13 -6.65 -23.06
CA ALA A 130 7.52 -5.25 -23.27
C ALA A 130 9.01 -5.03 -23.56
N GLY A 131 9.69 -6.01 -24.17
CA GLY A 131 11.12 -5.97 -24.54
C GLY A 131 11.37 -6.16 -26.03
#